data_AF-A0A4R2ZQ48-F1
#
_entry.id   AF-A0A4R2ZQ48-F1
#
_cell.length_a   1.000
_cell.length_b   1.000
_cell.length_c   1.000
_cell.angle_alpha   90.00
_cell.angle_beta   90.00
_cell.angle_gamma   90.00
#
_symmetry.space_group_name_H-M   'P 1'
#
loop_
_entity.id
_entity.type
_entity.pdbx_description
1 polymer ?
#
loop_
_entity_poly.entity_id
_entity_poly.type
_entity_poly.pdbx_seq_one_letter_code
_entity_poly.pdbx_strand_id
1 'polypeptide(L)'
;MFEKKNLWIPFILCFALSIIGCKSKSGMVKKGSIEQIVPIKIDTIIQKVIVHDTVPKLSQGEHKVWTLGKAGIHANIRQETAIHYDVRKPNYVIIHHTAQNSLDQTIRTFQVEHTKVSSHYVISRNGVIVQMLNDYVRGWHAGLSKWGTITDMNSISIGIELDNNGKEAFPDAQIEALMVVLDTLKANYVIPAANFIGHADIAPARKNDPSVFFPWKKLADRGFGIWYNPAELVTAPETFNPIDALRIIGYDTRNLKAAIIAFKRKFVVNDVSPELTIYDKSILYNLYQNY
;
A
#
# COMPACT_ATOMS: atom_id res chain seq x y z
N MET A 1 -19.51 12.96 -62.09
CA MET A 1 -18.43 12.41 -62.92
C MET A 1 -17.11 12.76 -62.26
N PHE A 2 -16.49 11.75 -61.63
CA PHE A 2 -15.08 11.56 -61.23
C PHE A 2 -15.08 10.63 -60.00
N GLU A 3 -15.04 9.33 -60.28
CA GLU A 3 -14.76 8.25 -59.33
C GLU A 3 -13.30 8.34 -58.87
N LYS A 4 -13.05 8.11 -57.58
CA LYS A 4 -11.77 7.55 -57.10
C LYS A 4 -12.08 6.38 -56.17
N LYS A 5 -11.81 5.18 -56.67
CA LYS A 5 -11.76 3.92 -55.93
C LYS A 5 -10.39 3.82 -55.26
N ASN A 6 -10.35 3.72 -53.93
CA ASN A 6 -9.15 3.34 -53.20
C ASN A 6 -9.24 1.86 -52.84
N LEU A 7 -8.36 1.09 -53.49
CA LEU A 7 -8.10 -0.31 -53.26
C LEU A 7 -6.98 -0.40 -52.20
N TRP A 8 -7.17 -1.13 -51.11
CA TRP A 8 -6.11 -1.46 -50.16
C TRP A 8 -5.96 -2.98 -50.05
N ILE A 9 -4.75 -3.44 -50.35
CA ILE A 9 -4.28 -4.83 -50.36
C ILE A 9 -3.50 -5.05 -49.05
N PRO A 10 -3.67 -6.17 -48.31
CA PRO A 10 -2.89 -6.41 -47.10
C PRO A 10 -1.51 -6.97 -47.43
N PHE A 11 -0.48 -6.42 -46.78
CA PHE A 11 0.90 -6.91 -46.80
C PHE A 11 1.01 -8.20 -45.98
N ILE A 12 1.42 -9.29 -46.63
CA ILE A 12 1.87 -10.54 -46.01
C ILE A 12 3.37 -10.41 -45.78
N LEU A 13 3.82 -10.51 -44.52
CA LEU A 13 5.24 -10.56 -44.16
C LEU A 13 5.61 -12.00 -43.74
N CYS A 14 6.24 -12.74 -44.66
CA CYS A 14 6.91 -14.01 -44.35
C CYS A 14 8.29 -13.72 -43.74
N PHE A 15 8.56 -14.22 -42.53
CA PHE A 15 9.91 -14.35 -42.00
C PHE A 15 10.39 -15.79 -42.18
N ALA A 16 11.44 -15.96 -42.99
CA ALA A 16 12.14 -17.22 -43.19
C ALA A 16 13.16 -17.45 -42.04
N LEU A 17 13.08 -18.62 -41.43
CA LEU A 17 14.05 -19.15 -40.47
C LEU A 17 15.30 -19.67 -41.22
N SER A 18 16.47 -19.13 -40.93
CA SER A 18 17.76 -19.74 -41.29
C SER A 18 18.38 -20.40 -40.06
N ILE A 19 18.46 -21.73 -40.09
CA ILE A 19 19.14 -22.57 -39.11
C ILE A 19 20.62 -22.62 -39.49
N ILE A 20 21.51 -22.12 -38.62
CA ILE A 20 22.94 -22.43 -38.67
C ILE A 20 23.32 -23.01 -37.32
N GLY A 21 23.59 -24.32 -37.32
CA GLY A 21 24.17 -25.02 -36.19
C GLY A 21 25.67 -24.85 -36.14
N CYS A 22 26.23 -24.79 -34.93
CA CYS A 22 27.60 -25.18 -34.68
C CYS A 22 27.76 -25.78 -33.27
N LYS A 23 28.70 -26.71 -33.17
CA LYS A 23 28.77 -27.86 -32.25
C LYS A 23 29.08 -27.50 -30.79
N SER A 24 28.52 -28.31 -29.89
CA SER A 24 28.78 -28.32 -28.46
C SER A 24 30.18 -28.86 -28.12
N LYS A 25 30.84 -28.22 -27.14
CA LYS A 25 31.89 -28.84 -26.33
C LYS A 25 31.30 -29.11 -24.94
N SER A 26 31.22 -30.37 -24.55
CA SER A 26 30.74 -30.81 -23.24
C SER A 26 31.82 -30.59 -22.18
N GLY A 27 31.68 -29.54 -21.37
CA GLY A 27 32.35 -29.42 -20.07
C GLY A 27 31.42 -29.94 -18.99
N MET A 28 31.86 -30.95 -18.23
CA MET A 28 31.14 -31.50 -17.09
C MET A 28 31.01 -30.44 -15.98
N VAL A 29 29.82 -29.85 -15.84
CA VAL A 29 29.42 -29.11 -14.63
C VAL A 29 28.62 -30.07 -13.75
N LYS A 30 29.11 -30.29 -12.53
CA LYS A 30 28.41 -31.07 -11.50
C LYS A 30 27.03 -30.45 -11.25
N LYS A 31 25.97 -31.21 -11.49
CA LYS A 31 24.59 -30.87 -11.07
C LYS A 31 24.58 -30.74 -9.55
N GLY A 32 24.56 -29.51 -9.05
CA GLY A 32 24.05 -29.23 -7.71
C GLY A 32 22.57 -29.59 -7.67
N SER A 33 22.13 -30.26 -6.62
CA SER A 33 20.74 -30.57 -6.35
C SER A 33 19.91 -29.28 -6.37
N ILE A 34 18.97 -29.20 -7.30
CA ILE A 34 17.89 -28.21 -7.25
C ILE A 34 17.02 -28.64 -6.07
N GLU A 35 17.16 -27.96 -4.93
CA GLU A 35 16.12 -28.02 -3.89
C GLU A 35 14.83 -27.52 -4.53
N GLN A 36 13.83 -28.41 -4.56
CA GLN A 36 12.48 -28.05 -5.00
C GLN A 36 12.02 -26.87 -4.16
N ILE A 37 11.65 -25.77 -4.83
CA ILE A 37 10.86 -24.71 -4.23
C ILE A 37 9.53 -25.38 -3.85
N VAL A 38 9.38 -25.71 -2.56
CA VAL A 38 8.13 -26.24 -2.02
C VAL A 38 7.12 -25.09 -2.09
N PRO A 39 5.97 -25.25 -2.79
CA PRO A 39 4.92 -24.24 -2.74
C PRO A 39 4.44 -24.16 -1.29
N ILE A 40 4.60 -23.00 -0.67
CA ILE A 40 4.04 -22.71 0.65
C ILE A 40 2.53 -22.91 0.53
N LYS A 41 1.97 -23.88 1.27
CA LYS A 41 0.52 -24.10 1.37
C LYS A 41 -0.16 -22.87 1.96
N ILE A 42 -0.65 -21.99 1.09
CA ILE A 42 -1.48 -20.81 1.43
C ILE A 42 -2.73 -21.25 2.22
N ASP A 43 -3.18 -22.48 2.03
CA ASP A 43 -4.38 -23.05 2.65
C ASP A 43 -4.34 -23.11 4.19
N THR A 44 -3.16 -23.16 4.80
CA THR A 44 -3.05 -23.32 6.28
C THR A 44 -3.30 -22.01 7.04
N ILE A 45 -3.15 -20.85 6.38
CA ILE A 45 -3.33 -19.53 7.02
C ILE A 45 -4.77 -19.02 6.86
N ILE A 46 -5.51 -19.49 5.85
CA ILE A 46 -6.87 -19.03 5.54
C ILE A 46 -7.93 -19.52 6.56
N GLN A 47 -7.60 -20.45 7.46
CA GLN A 47 -8.55 -21.01 8.44
C GLN A 47 -9.00 -20.06 9.59
N LYS A 48 -8.66 -18.76 9.54
CA LYS A 48 -9.10 -17.76 10.56
C LYS A 48 -9.83 -16.54 9.97
N VAL A 49 -10.41 -16.66 8.79
CA VAL A 49 -11.51 -15.74 8.42
C VAL A 49 -12.73 -16.18 9.22
N ILE A 50 -13.28 -15.31 10.08
CA ILE A 50 -14.63 -15.51 10.58
C ILE A 50 -15.55 -15.30 9.38
N VAL A 51 -15.80 -16.36 8.61
CA VAL A 51 -16.83 -16.38 7.59
C VAL A 51 -18.15 -16.48 8.35
N HIS A 52 -18.73 -15.34 8.68
CA HIS A 52 -20.17 -15.33 8.92
C HIS A 52 -20.82 -15.63 7.56
N ASP A 53 -21.47 -16.78 7.45
CA ASP A 53 -22.18 -17.30 6.25
C ASP A 53 -23.39 -16.42 5.84
N THR A 54 -23.44 -15.18 6.32
CA THR A 54 -24.47 -14.21 6.03
C THR A 54 -23.87 -13.13 5.15
N VAL A 55 -24.50 -12.88 3.99
CA VAL A 55 -24.25 -11.67 3.21
C VAL A 55 -24.42 -10.48 4.18
N PRO A 56 -23.39 -9.64 4.37
CA PRO A 56 -23.49 -8.52 5.29
C PRO A 56 -24.68 -7.65 4.90
N LYS A 57 -25.60 -7.41 5.85
CA LYS A 57 -26.67 -6.44 5.62
C LYS A 57 -26.01 -5.07 5.53
N LEU A 58 -26.21 -4.38 4.39
CA LEU A 58 -25.75 -3.02 4.22
C LEU A 58 -26.28 -2.14 5.35
N SER A 59 -25.39 -1.40 5.99
CA SER A 59 -25.74 -0.33 6.90
C SER A 59 -26.57 0.74 6.18
N GLN A 60 -27.25 1.59 6.96
CA GLN A 60 -28.00 2.73 6.41
C GLN A 60 -27.12 3.66 5.57
N GLY A 61 -25.85 3.83 5.97
CA GLY A 61 -24.86 4.61 5.24
C GLY A 61 -24.53 3.99 3.88
N GLU A 62 -24.28 2.68 3.83
CA GLU A 62 -24.01 1.97 2.58
C GLU A 62 -25.22 1.98 1.64
N HIS A 63 -26.44 1.88 2.17
CA HIS A 63 -27.66 2.00 1.38
C HIS A 63 -27.82 3.40 0.75
N LYS A 64 -27.41 4.45 1.49
CA LYS A 64 -27.40 5.83 0.98
C LYS A 64 -26.39 5.98 -0.16
N VAL A 65 -25.18 5.43 -0.03
CA VAL A 65 -24.16 5.45 -1.09
C VAL A 65 -24.68 4.79 -2.36
N TRP A 66 -25.31 3.62 -2.24
CA TRP A 66 -25.92 2.92 -3.36
C TRP A 66 -26.99 3.77 -4.06
N THR A 67 -27.87 4.40 -3.28
CA THR A 67 -28.95 5.26 -3.81
C THR A 67 -28.38 6.49 -4.52
N LEU A 68 -27.38 7.15 -3.92
CA LEU A 68 -26.70 8.30 -4.52
C LEU A 68 -25.94 7.92 -5.80
N GLY A 69 -25.34 6.73 -5.86
CA GLY A 69 -24.67 6.22 -7.05
C GLY A 69 -25.60 6.08 -8.26
N LYS A 70 -26.90 5.83 -8.03
CA LYS A 70 -27.91 5.75 -9.10
C LYS A 70 -28.46 7.12 -9.51
N ALA A 71 -28.80 7.96 -8.53
CA ALA A 71 -29.52 9.21 -8.80
C ALA A 71 -28.59 10.40 -9.10
N GLY A 72 -27.32 10.33 -8.69
CA GLY A 72 -26.41 11.47 -8.71
C GLY A 72 -26.88 12.61 -7.80
N ILE A 73 -26.25 13.78 -7.93
CA ILE A 73 -26.62 15.01 -7.19
C ILE A 73 -27.50 15.96 -8.00
N HIS A 74 -27.68 15.70 -9.29
CA HIS A 74 -28.39 16.57 -10.22
C HIS A 74 -29.58 15.84 -10.85
N ALA A 75 -30.62 15.62 -10.06
CA ALA A 75 -31.82 14.89 -10.48
C ALA A 75 -32.55 15.51 -11.68
N ASN A 76 -32.38 16.82 -11.91
CA ASN A 76 -33.04 17.56 -13.00
C ASN A 76 -32.20 17.65 -14.28
N ILE A 77 -30.98 17.11 -14.28
CA ILE A 77 -30.14 17.06 -15.48
C ILE A 77 -30.41 15.75 -16.22
N ARG A 78 -30.57 15.84 -17.54
CA ARG A 78 -30.70 14.67 -18.43
C ARG A 78 -29.52 13.72 -18.20
N GLN A 79 -29.84 12.49 -17.77
CA GLN A 79 -28.89 11.40 -17.60
C GLN A 79 -28.92 10.54 -18.87
N GLU A 80 -27.76 10.27 -19.45
CA GLU A 80 -27.57 9.32 -20.54
C GLU A 80 -26.53 8.29 -20.12
N THR A 81 -26.54 7.10 -20.73
CA THR A 81 -25.63 6.03 -20.35
C THR A 81 -24.33 6.08 -21.16
N ALA A 82 -23.20 5.91 -20.47
CA ALA A 82 -21.92 5.59 -21.07
C ALA A 82 -21.55 4.15 -20.71
N ILE A 83 -20.99 3.40 -21.67
CA ILE A 83 -20.67 1.97 -21.50
C ILE A 83 -19.18 1.68 -21.32
N HIS A 84 -18.31 2.68 -21.52
CA HIS A 84 -16.86 2.54 -21.40
C HIS A 84 -16.37 3.26 -20.14
N TYR A 85 -16.18 2.51 -19.05
CA TYR A 85 -15.65 3.02 -17.79
C TYR A 85 -15.02 1.90 -16.98
N ASP A 86 -14.09 2.28 -16.10
CA ASP A 86 -13.56 1.43 -15.03
C ASP A 86 -14.08 1.90 -13.68
N VAL A 87 -14.09 1.00 -12.69
CA VAL A 87 -14.39 1.35 -11.30
C VAL A 87 -13.21 2.14 -10.73
N ARG A 88 -13.49 3.22 -9.99
CA ARG A 88 -12.46 3.95 -9.24
C ARG A 88 -11.88 3.03 -8.16
N LYS A 89 -10.55 2.91 -8.11
CA LYS A 89 -9.83 2.02 -7.20
C LYS A 89 -8.97 2.82 -6.23
N PRO A 90 -8.70 2.29 -5.01
CA PRO A 90 -7.71 2.88 -4.12
C PRO A 90 -6.32 2.81 -4.74
N ASN A 91 -5.47 3.79 -4.43
CA ASN A 91 -4.09 3.85 -4.91
C ASN A 91 -3.05 3.76 -3.80
N TYR A 92 -3.48 3.77 -2.54
CA TYR A 92 -2.60 3.71 -1.36
C TYR A 92 -3.15 2.74 -0.31
N VAL A 93 -2.26 2.23 0.52
CA VAL A 93 -2.61 1.55 1.76
C VAL A 93 -1.92 2.27 2.92
N ILE A 94 -2.72 2.67 3.91
CA ILE A 94 -2.23 3.34 5.12
C ILE A 94 -2.30 2.34 6.27
N ILE A 95 -1.14 2.05 6.85
CA ILE A 95 -1.00 1.12 7.96
C ILE A 95 -1.05 1.90 9.27
N HIS A 96 -1.81 1.36 10.21
CA HIS A 96 -2.07 1.94 11.52
C HIS A 96 -1.79 0.91 12.64
N HIS A 97 -1.59 1.40 13.86
CA HIS A 97 -1.85 0.60 15.05
C HIS A 97 -2.91 1.31 15.89
N THR A 98 -3.73 0.53 16.59
CA THR A 98 -4.94 1.06 17.23
C THR A 98 -4.66 1.85 18.50
N ALA A 99 -3.49 1.64 19.13
CA ALA A 99 -3.19 2.10 20.49
C ALA A 99 -4.21 1.57 21.53
N GLN A 100 -4.81 0.42 21.23
CA GLN A 100 -5.80 -0.28 22.06
C GLN A 100 -5.27 -1.66 22.47
N ASN A 101 -6.06 -2.38 23.27
CA ASN A 101 -5.65 -3.67 23.86
C ASN A 101 -6.43 -4.87 23.30
N SER A 102 -7.42 -4.65 22.43
CA SER A 102 -8.15 -5.76 21.79
C SER A 102 -8.84 -5.38 20.48
N LEU A 103 -9.00 -6.40 19.63
CA LEU A 103 -9.84 -6.39 18.44
C LEU A 103 -11.26 -5.88 18.74
N ASP A 104 -11.94 -6.43 19.75
CA ASP A 104 -13.33 -6.08 20.07
C ASP A 104 -13.48 -4.62 20.47
N GLN A 105 -12.49 -4.05 21.17
CA GLN A 105 -12.46 -2.64 21.51
C GLN A 105 -12.37 -1.79 20.23
N THR A 106 -11.55 -2.22 19.26
CA THR A 106 -11.38 -1.50 17.98
C THR A 106 -12.66 -1.55 17.15
N ILE A 107 -13.27 -2.73 17.02
CA ILE A 107 -14.55 -2.91 16.32
C ILE A 107 -15.63 -2.02 16.94
N ARG A 108 -15.77 -2.05 18.28
CA ARG A 108 -16.73 -1.19 18.99
C ARG A 108 -16.44 0.29 18.75
N THR A 109 -15.17 0.70 18.75
CA THR A 109 -14.78 2.09 18.47
C THR A 109 -15.34 2.57 17.13
N PHE A 110 -15.31 1.73 16.09
CA PHE A 110 -15.83 2.08 14.76
C PHE A 110 -17.36 2.07 14.64
N GLN A 111 -18.06 1.44 15.59
CA GLN A 111 -19.51 1.32 15.59
C GLN A 111 -20.20 2.36 16.48
N VAL A 112 -19.44 3.16 17.23
CA VAL A 112 -19.97 4.16 18.15
C VAL A 112 -19.98 5.53 17.47
N GLU A 113 -21.16 6.15 17.42
CA GLU A 113 -21.43 7.34 16.59
C GLU A 113 -20.48 8.52 16.85
N HIS A 114 -20.05 8.75 18.10
CA HIS A 114 -19.27 9.92 18.46
C HIS A 114 -17.77 9.81 18.13
N THR A 115 -17.25 8.62 17.80
CA THR A 115 -15.81 8.44 17.55
C THR A 115 -15.39 9.00 16.19
N LYS A 116 -16.31 8.97 15.21
CA LYS A 116 -16.13 9.48 13.84
C LYS A 116 -14.81 9.00 13.20
N VAL A 117 -14.46 7.74 13.42
CA VAL A 117 -13.29 7.06 12.83
C VAL A 117 -13.67 5.68 12.31
N SER A 118 -13.00 5.24 11.26
CA SER A 118 -13.17 3.90 10.67
C SER A 118 -12.00 3.55 9.78
N SER A 119 -11.70 2.25 9.66
CA SER A 119 -10.77 1.69 8.66
C SER A 119 -11.45 0.58 7.87
N HIS A 120 -10.81 0.10 6.81
CA HIS A 120 -11.37 -0.98 5.99
C HIS A 120 -11.11 -2.35 6.62
N TYR A 121 -9.95 -2.52 7.26
CA TYR A 121 -9.57 -3.76 7.90
C TYR A 121 -9.07 -3.51 9.32
N VAL A 122 -9.35 -4.47 10.20
CA VAL A 122 -8.72 -4.60 11.52
C VAL A 122 -8.11 -6.00 11.62
N ILE A 123 -6.86 -6.08 12.04
CA ILE A 123 -6.14 -7.35 12.19
C ILE A 123 -5.75 -7.52 13.66
N SER A 124 -6.26 -8.58 14.27
CA SER A 124 -5.96 -8.90 15.66
C SER A 124 -4.51 -9.36 15.86
N ARG A 125 -4.09 -9.40 17.13
CA ARG A 125 -2.79 -9.96 17.53
C ARG A 125 -2.56 -11.41 17.10
N ASN A 126 -3.63 -12.21 16.96
CA ASN A 126 -3.55 -13.63 16.60
C ASN A 126 -3.85 -13.91 15.11
N GLY A 127 -3.85 -12.86 14.27
CA GLY A 127 -3.97 -12.96 12.82
C GLY A 127 -5.40 -13.07 12.28
N VAL A 128 -6.43 -12.81 13.11
CA VAL A 128 -7.81 -12.72 12.63
C VAL A 128 -7.98 -11.40 11.86
N ILE A 129 -8.46 -11.49 10.63
CA ILE A 129 -8.73 -10.36 9.75
C ILE A 129 -10.22 -10.07 9.76
N VAL A 130 -10.60 -8.82 10.05
CA VAL A 130 -11.98 -8.35 10.01
C VAL A 130 -12.08 -7.22 8.99
N GLN A 131 -12.92 -7.37 7.97
CA GLN A 131 -13.25 -6.30 7.04
C GLN A 131 -14.42 -5.49 7.58
N MET A 132 -14.18 -4.22 7.89
CA MET A 132 -15.14 -3.28 8.48
C MET A 132 -15.82 -2.42 7.41
N LEU A 133 -15.14 -2.16 6.29
CA LEU A 133 -15.67 -1.40 5.15
C LEU A 133 -15.27 -2.08 3.85
N ASN A 134 -16.15 -1.98 2.85
CA ASN A 134 -15.81 -2.34 1.48
C ASN A 134 -14.72 -1.42 0.91
N ASP A 135 -13.79 -1.96 0.13
CA ASP A 135 -12.63 -1.24 -0.40
C ASP A 135 -12.97 -0.02 -1.28
N TYR A 136 -14.18 0.03 -1.83
CA TYR A 136 -14.65 1.13 -2.69
C TYR A 136 -15.31 2.29 -1.92
N VAL A 137 -15.50 2.17 -0.60
CA VAL A 137 -16.06 3.25 0.21
C VAL A 137 -14.96 4.01 0.94
N ARG A 138 -15.16 5.31 1.15
CA ARG A 138 -14.20 6.17 1.85
C ARG A 138 -14.24 5.91 3.37
N GLY A 139 -13.21 5.27 3.91
CA GLY A 139 -12.96 5.19 5.36
C GLY A 139 -12.53 6.52 5.98
N TRP A 140 -12.62 6.63 7.31
CA TRP A 140 -12.20 7.80 8.09
C TRP A 140 -11.02 7.45 9.01
N HIS A 141 -9.90 7.04 8.41
CA HIS A 141 -8.70 6.56 9.12
C HIS A 141 -7.53 7.55 9.07
N ALA A 142 -7.34 8.22 7.93
CA ALA A 142 -6.21 9.11 7.68
C ALA A 142 -6.37 10.50 8.33
N GLY A 143 -7.62 10.96 8.46
CA GLY A 143 -7.93 12.33 8.92
C GLY A 143 -7.24 13.43 8.10
N LEU A 144 -6.95 14.57 8.73
CA LEU A 144 -6.16 15.65 8.12
C LEU A 144 -4.72 15.18 7.86
N SER A 145 -4.40 14.92 6.59
CA SER A 145 -3.18 14.25 6.16
C SER A 145 -2.73 14.75 4.79
N LYS A 146 -1.47 14.50 4.44
CA LYS A 146 -0.89 14.88 3.16
C LYS A 146 0.22 13.91 2.76
N TRP A 147 0.23 13.49 1.50
CA TRP A 147 1.36 12.78 0.88
C TRP A 147 1.61 13.33 -0.52
N GLY A 148 2.80 13.90 -0.73
CA GLY A 148 3.12 14.66 -1.93
C GLY A 148 2.16 15.84 -2.11
N THR A 149 1.40 15.84 -3.21
CA THR A 149 0.37 16.87 -3.50
C THR A 149 -1.03 16.48 -3.03
N ILE A 150 -1.23 15.23 -2.58
CA ILE A 150 -2.54 14.70 -2.18
C ILE A 150 -2.83 15.11 -0.74
N THR A 151 -4.00 15.73 -0.50
CA THR A 151 -4.40 16.23 0.84
C THR A 151 -5.63 15.55 1.44
N ASP A 152 -6.27 14.63 0.71
CA ASP A 152 -7.39 13.82 1.22
C ASP A 152 -7.08 12.33 1.06
N MET A 153 -6.17 11.84 1.90
CA MET A 153 -5.72 10.45 1.83
C MET A 153 -6.85 9.44 2.06
N ASN A 154 -7.87 9.78 2.85
CA ASN A 154 -9.04 8.91 3.06
C ASN A 154 -9.73 8.52 1.74
N SER A 155 -9.79 9.44 0.76
CA SER A 155 -10.53 9.21 -0.49
C SER A 155 -9.81 8.35 -1.51
N ILE A 156 -8.51 8.09 -1.30
CA ILE A 156 -7.64 7.42 -2.27
C ILE A 156 -6.86 6.26 -1.65
N SER A 157 -7.20 5.86 -0.41
CA SER A 157 -6.46 4.84 0.32
C SER A 157 -7.33 3.87 1.09
N ILE A 158 -6.75 2.71 1.36
CA ILE A 158 -7.27 1.69 2.26
C ILE A 158 -6.55 1.81 3.61
N GLY A 159 -7.29 2.13 4.67
CA GLY A 159 -6.80 2.02 6.05
C GLY A 159 -6.84 0.58 6.58
N ILE A 160 -5.72 0.12 7.16
CA ILE A 160 -5.61 -1.14 7.89
C ILE A 160 -5.13 -0.86 9.32
N GLU A 161 -5.92 -1.28 10.29
CA GLU A 161 -5.61 -1.17 11.71
C GLU A 161 -5.05 -2.47 12.26
N LEU A 162 -3.92 -2.39 12.96
CA LEU A 162 -3.33 -3.51 13.68
C LEU A 162 -3.61 -3.35 15.17
N ASP A 163 -4.25 -4.35 15.77
CA ASP A 163 -4.47 -4.44 17.22
C ASP A 163 -3.12 -4.53 17.95
N ASN A 164 -2.56 -3.37 18.29
CA ASN A 164 -1.28 -3.20 18.93
C ASN A 164 -1.27 -1.85 19.67
N ASN A 165 -0.70 -1.82 20.87
CA ASN A 165 -0.70 -0.63 21.73
C ASN A 165 0.39 0.40 21.38
N GLY A 166 1.24 0.11 20.39
CA GLY A 166 2.32 0.97 19.92
C GLY A 166 3.61 0.91 20.73
N LYS A 167 3.64 0.11 21.81
CA LYS A 167 4.75 0.03 22.77
C LYS A 167 5.48 -1.33 22.76
N GLU A 168 5.12 -2.21 21.83
CA GLU A 168 5.65 -3.56 21.72
C GLU A 168 5.79 -3.99 20.26
N ALA A 169 6.53 -5.08 20.03
CA ALA A 169 6.61 -5.72 18.73
C ALA A 169 5.25 -6.22 18.25
N PHE A 170 5.03 -6.16 16.94
CA PHE A 170 3.84 -6.72 16.31
C PHE A 170 4.00 -8.25 16.22
N PRO A 171 3.05 -9.06 16.73
CA PRO A 171 3.14 -10.51 16.66
C PRO A 171 3.28 -11.03 15.23
N ASP A 172 4.06 -12.09 15.03
CA ASP A 172 4.27 -12.66 13.69
C ASP A 172 2.97 -13.06 13.00
N ALA A 173 2.02 -13.68 13.74
CA ALA A 173 0.71 -14.03 13.20
C ALA A 173 -0.07 -12.81 12.67
N GLN A 174 0.06 -11.65 13.31
CA GLN A 174 -0.57 -10.40 12.87
C GLN A 174 0.11 -9.87 11.60
N ILE A 175 1.44 -9.93 11.52
CA ILE A 175 2.19 -9.47 10.35
C ILE A 175 1.98 -10.38 9.15
N GLU A 176 1.93 -11.72 9.32
CA GLU A 176 1.63 -12.63 8.22
C GLU A 176 0.20 -12.44 7.70
N ALA A 177 -0.78 -12.22 8.59
CA ALA A 177 -2.15 -11.87 8.19
C ALA A 177 -2.20 -10.54 7.41
N LEU A 178 -1.42 -9.54 7.84
CA LEU A 178 -1.26 -8.29 7.08
C LEU A 178 -0.72 -8.57 5.68
N MET A 179 0.32 -9.39 5.52
CA MET A 179 0.88 -9.70 4.19
C MET A 179 -0.17 -10.30 3.25
N VAL A 180 -1.04 -11.19 3.74
CA VAL A 180 -2.13 -11.77 2.94
C VAL A 180 -3.09 -10.69 2.42
N VAL A 181 -3.47 -9.73 3.29
CA VAL A 181 -4.32 -8.60 2.88
C VAL A 181 -3.59 -7.73 1.86
N LEU A 182 -2.32 -7.38 2.11
CA LEU A 182 -1.55 -6.51 1.22
C LEU A 182 -1.30 -7.16 -0.16
N ASP A 183 -1.01 -8.46 -0.23
CA ASP A 183 -0.84 -9.21 -1.48
C ASP A 183 -2.13 -9.10 -2.34
N THR A 184 -3.28 -9.32 -1.70
CA THR A 184 -4.60 -9.25 -2.34
C THR A 184 -4.91 -7.84 -2.85
N LEU A 185 -4.72 -6.81 -2.02
CA LEU A 185 -4.97 -5.42 -2.38
C LEU A 185 -4.03 -4.97 -3.52
N LYS A 186 -2.74 -5.32 -3.44
CA LYS A 186 -1.75 -4.97 -4.45
C LYS A 186 -2.09 -5.57 -5.80
N ALA A 187 -2.44 -6.86 -5.86
CA ALA A 187 -2.75 -7.54 -7.10
C ALA A 187 -4.06 -7.03 -7.74
N ASN A 188 -5.12 -6.88 -6.96
CA ASN A 188 -6.44 -6.51 -7.47
C ASN A 188 -6.54 -5.03 -7.90
N TYR A 189 -5.83 -4.15 -7.20
CA TYR A 189 -5.86 -2.71 -7.44
C TYR A 189 -4.61 -2.16 -8.12
N VAL A 190 -3.60 -3.00 -8.36
CA VAL A 190 -2.32 -2.63 -8.99
C VAL A 190 -1.64 -1.48 -8.24
N ILE A 191 -1.67 -1.53 -6.90
CA ILE A 191 -1.12 -0.48 -6.04
C ILE A 191 0.41 -0.48 -6.13
N PRO A 192 1.06 0.65 -6.45
CA PRO A 192 2.52 0.75 -6.49
C PRO A 192 3.17 0.40 -5.15
N ALA A 193 4.34 -0.23 -5.17
CA ALA A 193 5.05 -0.63 -3.95
C ALA A 193 5.30 0.57 -3.01
N ALA A 194 5.62 1.75 -3.53
CA ALA A 194 5.85 2.96 -2.72
C ALA A 194 4.60 3.48 -1.98
N ASN A 195 3.40 3.02 -2.35
CA ASN A 195 2.14 3.53 -1.81
C ASN A 195 1.61 2.75 -0.59
N PHE A 196 2.41 1.82 -0.06
CA PHE A 196 2.18 1.17 1.24
C PHE A 196 2.97 1.93 2.31
N ILE A 197 2.28 2.78 3.06
CA ILE A 197 2.89 3.77 3.96
C ILE A 197 2.18 3.82 5.32
N GLY A 198 2.80 4.46 6.30
CA GLY A 198 2.25 4.58 7.65
C GLY A 198 1.43 5.85 7.83
N HIS A 199 0.57 5.89 8.85
CA HIS A 199 -0.16 7.11 9.20
C HIS A 199 0.76 8.27 9.60
N ALA A 200 1.87 7.97 10.26
CA ALA A 200 2.92 8.90 10.62
C ALA A 200 3.60 9.52 9.38
N ASP A 201 3.64 8.81 8.25
CA ASP A 201 4.20 9.34 7.00
C ASP A 201 3.32 10.49 6.47
N ILE A 202 2.01 10.29 6.48
CA ILE A 202 1.03 11.23 5.91
C ILE A 202 0.56 12.30 6.89
N ALA A 203 0.78 12.13 8.19
CA ALA A 203 0.36 13.06 9.24
C ALA A 203 1.45 13.25 10.30
N PRO A 204 2.69 13.62 9.91
CA PRO A 204 3.87 13.56 10.78
C PRO A 204 3.76 14.39 12.06
N ALA A 205 3.05 15.52 12.02
CA ALA A 205 2.86 16.40 13.19
C ALA A 205 1.77 15.92 14.16
N ARG A 206 0.95 14.95 13.78
CA ARG A 206 -0.24 14.51 14.52
C ARG A 206 -0.19 13.05 14.93
N LYS A 207 0.53 12.21 14.18
CA LYS A 207 0.46 10.76 14.26
C LYS A 207 1.83 10.13 14.34
N ASN A 208 1.90 9.04 15.10
CA ASN A 208 3.10 8.27 15.36
C ASN A 208 2.91 6.77 15.07
N ASP A 209 1.78 6.40 14.46
CA ASP A 209 1.43 5.05 14.04
C ASP A 209 1.83 4.78 12.57
N PRO A 210 2.27 3.56 12.21
CA PRO A 210 2.64 2.50 13.12
C PRO A 210 3.94 2.86 13.88
N SER A 211 4.16 2.26 15.05
CA SER A 211 5.30 2.60 15.92
C SER A 211 6.64 2.15 15.33
N VAL A 212 7.75 2.51 15.99
CA VAL A 212 9.11 2.07 15.61
C VAL A 212 9.26 0.54 15.58
N PHE A 213 8.40 -0.20 16.28
CA PHE A 213 8.43 -1.66 16.33
C PHE A 213 7.82 -2.32 15.08
N PHE A 214 7.22 -1.54 14.18
CA PHE A 214 6.60 -2.08 12.98
C PHE A 214 7.67 -2.51 11.95
N PRO A 215 7.60 -3.74 11.41
CA PRO A 215 8.69 -4.32 10.64
C PRO A 215 8.66 -3.88 9.17
N TRP A 216 8.84 -2.59 8.90
CA TRP A 216 8.82 -2.01 7.54
C TRP A 216 9.75 -2.71 6.55
N LYS A 217 10.96 -3.10 6.98
CA LYS A 217 11.88 -3.87 6.13
C LYS A 217 11.26 -5.20 5.68
N LYS A 218 10.62 -5.94 6.58
CA LYS A 218 9.98 -7.24 6.27
C LYS A 218 8.89 -7.07 5.21
N LEU A 219 8.14 -5.96 5.27
CA LEU A 219 7.14 -5.60 4.25
C LEU A 219 7.79 -5.25 2.92
N ALA A 220 8.83 -4.42 2.92
CA ALA A 220 9.52 -4.00 1.71
C ALA A 220 10.23 -5.17 1.01
N ASP A 221 10.78 -6.13 1.76
CA ASP A 221 11.37 -7.37 1.22
C ASP A 221 10.32 -8.21 0.44
N ARG A 222 9.02 -8.02 0.73
CA ARG A 222 7.88 -8.62 0.01
C ARG A 222 7.22 -7.66 -1.00
N GLY A 223 7.81 -6.49 -1.22
CA GLY A 223 7.36 -5.48 -2.18
C GLY A 223 6.27 -4.54 -1.67
N PHE A 224 6.08 -4.41 -0.35
CA PHE A 224 5.18 -3.43 0.26
C PHE A 224 5.97 -2.30 0.93
N GLY A 225 5.97 -1.14 0.30
CA GLY A 225 6.84 -0.02 0.68
C GLY A 225 8.19 -0.11 -0.01
N ILE A 226 9.02 0.90 0.23
CA ILE A 226 10.41 0.97 -0.22
C ILE A 226 11.30 0.85 1.02
N TRP A 227 12.46 0.23 0.86
CA TRP A 227 13.51 0.17 1.87
C TRP A 227 14.88 0.33 1.21
N TYR A 228 15.84 0.91 1.92
CA TYR A 228 17.21 1.06 1.43
C TYR A 228 17.99 -0.23 1.67
N ASN A 229 18.99 -0.52 0.84
CA ASN A 229 19.91 -1.61 1.10
C ASN A 229 21.07 -1.11 1.99
N PRO A 230 21.21 -1.57 3.25
CA PRO A 230 22.27 -1.10 4.13
C PRO A 230 23.68 -1.43 3.61
N ALA A 231 23.83 -2.51 2.83
CA ALA A 231 25.12 -2.93 2.27
C ALA A 231 25.58 -2.06 1.09
N GLU A 232 24.67 -1.30 0.49
CA GLU A 232 24.92 -0.45 -0.69
C GLU A 232 24.70 1.03 -0.38
N LEU A 233 24.67 1.41 0.90
CA LEU A 233 24.36 2.76 1.31
C LEU A 233 25.46 3.74 0.90
N VAL A 234 25.12 4.67 -0.01
CA VAL A 234 26.02 5.75 -0.44
C VAL A 234 25.90 6.94 0.50
N THR A 235 27.03 7.50 0.95
CA THR A 235 27.03 8.74 1.75
C THR A 235 26.43 9.90 0.96
N ALA A 236 25.52 10.64 1.57
CA ALA A 236 24.93 11.81 0.94
C ALA A 236 26.02 12.86 0.60
N PRO A 237 26.04 13.41 -0.63
CA PRO A 237 26.99 14.46 -1.01
C PRO A 237 26.74 15.74 -0.21
N GLU A 238 27.74 16.61 -0.08
CA GLU A 238 27.61 17.87 0.67
C GLU A 238 26.52 18.81 0.09
N THR A 239 26.26 18.71 -1.21
CA THR A 239 25.22 19.47 -1.92
C THR A 239 23.80 18.92 -1.70
N PHE A 240 23.65 17.81 -0.98
CA PHE A 240 22.35 17.18 -0.76
C PHE A 240 21.42 18.05 0.10
N ASN A 241 20.24 18.36 -0.42
CA ASN A 241 19.19 19.03 0.33
C ASN A 241 18.18 18.02 0.91
N PRO A 242 18.24 17.70 2.22
CA PRO A 242 17.32 16.74 2.83
C PRO A 242 15.86 17.23 2.86
N ILE A 243 15.62 18.55 2.83
CA ILE A 243 14.25 19.08 2.85
C ILE A 243 13.57 18.76 1.52
N ASP A 244 14.26 18.96 0.40
CA ASP A 244 13.72 18.65 -0.92
C ASP A 244 13.52 17.15 -1.09
N ALA A 245 14.45 16.33 -0.61
CA ALA A 245 14.33 14.87 -0.65
C ALA A 245 13.10 14.37 0.14
N LEU A 246 12.86 14.90 1.35
CA LEU A 246 11.65 14.57 2.12
C LEU A 246 10.36 14.95 1.36
N ARG A 247 10.35 16.12 0.69
CA ARG A 247 9.21 16.57 -0.12
C ARG A 247 8.99 15.71 -1.36
N ILE A 248 10.07 15.29 -2.03
CA ILE A 248 10.03 14.41 -3.21
C ILE A 248 9.45 13.05 -2.84
N ILE A 249 9.90 12.46 -1.72
CA ILE A 249 9.34 11.19 -1.21
C ILE A 249 7.85 11.34 -0.89
N GLY A 250 7.45 12.48 -0.32
CA GLY A 250 6.04 12.83 -0.12
C GLY A 250 5.71 13.43 1.25
N TYR A 251 6.68 13.57 2.16
CA TYR A 251 6.42 14.11 3.49
C TYR A 251 5.97 15.58 3.44
N ASP A 252 5.04 15.93 4.34
CA ASP A 252 4.68 17.33 4.58
C ASP A 252 5.73 18.03 5.45
N THR A 253 6.59 18.82 4.82
CA THR A 253 7.71 19.51 5.48
C THR A 253 7.36 20.87 6.07
N ARG A 254 6.07 21.27 6.12
CA ARG A 254 5.65 22.51 6.81
C ARG A 254 6.09 22.54 8.27
N ASN A 255 6.09 21.36 8.92
CA ASN A 255 6.79 21.13 10.18
C ASN A 255 7.95 20.15 9.93
N LEU A 256 9.13 20.70 9.64
CA LEU A 256 10.30 19.90 9.27
C LEU A 256 10.71 18.91 10.37
N LYS A 257 10.69 19.33 11.65
CA LYS A 257 11.04 18.46 12.77
C LYS A 257 10.12 17.23 12.83
N ALA A 258 8.82 17.43 12.65
CA ALA A 258 7.86 16.33 12.63
C ALA A 258 8.09 15.38 11.44
N ALA A 259 8.38 15.93 10.25
CA ALA A 259 8.71 15.13 9.07
C ALA A 259 9.97 14.28 9.28
N ILE A 260 11.02 14.85 9.89
CA ILE A 260 12.25 14.12 10.25
C ILE A 260 11.93 12.99 11.23
N ILE A 261 11.16 13.25 12.29
CA ILE A 261 10.76 12.23 13.26
C ILE A 261 10.00 11.08 12.57
N ALA A 262 9.08 11.39 11.66
CA ALA A 262 8.31 10.39 10.93
C ALA A 262 9.18 9.53 10.00
N PHE A 263 10.05 10.18 9.22
CA PHE A 263 11.05 9.50 8.39
C PHE A 263 11.93 8.57 9.22
N LYS A 264 12.49 9.08 10.33
CA LYS A 264 13.37 8.31 11.20
C LYS A 264 12.63 7.16 11.89
N ARG A 265 11.38 7.34 12.31
CA ARG A 265 10.54 6.26 12.85
C ARG A 265 10.41 5.08 11.91
N LYS A 266 10.30 5.36 10.60
CA LYS A 266 10.15 4.34 9.57
C LYS A 266 11.48 3.68 9.20
N PHE A 267 12.51 4.47 8.90
CA PHE A 267 13.73 3.99 8.23
C PHE A 267 14.95 3.85 9.14
N VAL A 268 15.01 4.61 10.23
CA VAL A 268 16.17 4.63 11.16
C VAL A 268 15.86 3.80 12.40
N VAL A 269 14.63 3.87 12.91
CA VAL A 269 14.01 3.09 14.00
C VAL A 269 14.63 3.33 15.38
N ASN A 270 15.95 3.29 15.49
CA ASN A 270 16.70 3.35 16.76
C ASN A 270 16.92 4.78 17.29
N ASP A 271 16.70 5.79 16.46
CA ASP A 271 16.77 7.20 16.83
C ASP A 271 15.64 7.94 16.13
N VAL A 272 14.82 8.66 16.90
CA VAL A 272 13.70 9.47 16.40
C VAL A 272 13.82 10.92 16.86
N SER A 273 15.04 11.39 17.11
CA SER A 273 15.33 12.81 17.32
C SER A 273 14.91 13.66 16.10
N PRO A 274 14.55 14.94 16.30
CA PRO A 274 14.11 15.83 15.23
C PRO A 274 15.25 16.35 14.33
N GLU A 275 16.47 15.84 14.47
CA GLU A 275 17.65 16.19 13.67
C GLU A 275 18.11 15.01 12.80
N LEU A 276 18.65 15.32 11.62
CA LEU A 276 19.25 14.33 10.72
C LEU A 276 20.76 14.25 10.94
N THR A 277 21.24 13.07 11.35
CA THR A 277 22.65 12.71 11.37
C THR A 277 23.19 12.49 9.94
N ILE A 278 24.51 12.32 9.79
CA ILE A 278 25.12 11.97 8.50
C ILE A 278 24.56 10.64 7.98
N TYR A 279 24.35 9.67 8.87
CA TYR A 279 23.76 8.38 8.54
C TYR A 279 22.31 8.53 8.06
N ASP A 280 21.49 9.32 8.76
CA ASP A 280 20.09 9.55 8.36
C ASP A 280 19.99 10.23 6.99
N LYS A 281 20.87 11.22 6.73
CA LYS A 281 20.97 11.87 5.42
C LYS A 281 21.35 10.90 4.33
N SER A 282 22.23 9.94 4.62
CA SER A 282 22.63 8.90 3.66
C SER A 282 21.46 7.98 3.35
N ILE A 283 20.69 7.54 4.36
CA ILE A 283 19.45 6.78 4.13
C ILE A 283 18.48 7.56 3.26
N LEU A 284 18.23 8.82 3.62
CA LEU A 284 17.30 9.68 2.87
C LEU A 284 17.77 9.88 1.42
N TYR A 285 19.07 10.10 1.22
CA TYR A 285 19.70 10.26 -0.10
C TYR A 285 19.52 9.02 -0.98
N ASN A 286 19.67 7.82 -0.44
CA ASN A 286 19.49 6.60 -1.23
C ASN A 286 18.01 6.29 -1.50
N LEU A 287 17.11 6.66 -0.58
CA LEU A 287 15.68 6.43 -0.75
C LEU A 287 15.06 7.34 -1.80
N TYR A 288 15.32 8.65 -1.76
CA TYR A 288 14.62 9.60 -2.64
C TYR A 288 14.95 9.42 -4.14
N GLN A 289 16.03 8.71 -4.48
CA GLN A 289 16.34 8.35 -5.87
C GLN A 289 15.33 7.37 -6.48
N ASN A 290 14.54 6.70 -5.65
CA ASN A 290 13.51 5.74 -6.09
C ASN A 290 12.12 6.40 -6.22
N TYR A 291 12.03 7.72 -6.08
CA TYR A 291 10.81 8.53 -6.17
C TYR A 291 10.97 9.60 -7.25
#